data_AF-A0A6L8KGS2-F1
#
_entry.id   AF-A0A6L8KGS2-F1
#
_cell.length_a   1.000
_cell.length_b   1.000
_cell.length_c   1.000
_cell.angle_alpha   90.00
_cell.angle_beta   90.00
_cell.angle_gamma   90.00
#
_symmetry.space_group_name_H-M   'P 1'
#
loop_
_entity.id
_entity.type
_entity.pdbx_description
1 polymer ?
#
loop_
_entity_poly.entity_id
_entity_poly.type
_entity_poly.pdbx_seq_one_letter_code
_entity_poly.pdbx_strand_id
1 'polypeptide(L)' 'MSIYRPEGLRAYCEFETALAEEHAAVHELAQCAKIEVYHLLASDLFDRVAAAHAKTLAAYKQIECFKQ' A
#
# COMPACT_ATOMS: atom_id res chain seq x y z
N MET A 1 4.37 -25.95 17.74
CA MET A 1 4.26 -26.11 16.28
C MET A 1 3.68 -24.84 15.71
N SER A 2 4.47 -24.03 14.98
CA SER A 2 3.95 -22.86 14.27
C SER A 2 3.14 -23.37 13.09
N ILE A 3 1.83 -23.13 13.11
CA ILE A 3 0.90 -23.47 12.02
C ILE A 3 1.21 -22.60 10.78
N TYR A 4 1.89 -21.47 10.99
CA TYR A 4 2.31 -20.55 9.94
C TYR A 4 3.70 -20.89 9.44
N ARG A 5 3.84 -21.08 8.12
CA ARG A 5 5.14 -21.13 7.45
C ARG A 5 5.83 -19.77 7.66
N PRO A 6 7.12 -19.73 8.07
CA PRO A 6 7.84 -18.48 8.33
C PRO A 6 7.89 -17.58 7.09
N GLU A 7 7.89 -18.16 5.90
CA GLU A 7 7.77 -17.46 4.61
C GLU A 7 6.44 -16.73 4.45
N GLY A 8 5.33 -17.35 4.89
CA GLY A 8 4.01 -16.74 4.87
C GLY A 8 3.91 -15.58 5.87
N LEU A 9 4.44 -15.73 7.09
CA LEU A 9 4.48 -14.65 8.08
C LEU A 9 5.23 -13.43 7.54
N ARG A 10 6.35 -13.65 6.87
CA ARG A 10 7.13 -12.58 6.25
C ARG A 10 6.36 -11.88 5.14
N ALA A 11 5.70 -12.63 4.25
CA ALA A 11 4.86 -12.06 3.19
C ALA A 11 3.70 -11.23 3.77
N TYR A 12 3.07 -11.68 4.86
CA TYR A 12 2.06 -10.91 5.59
C TYR A 12 2.61 -9.61 6.16
N CYS A 13 3.77 -9.62 6.82
CA CYS A 13 4.40 -8.40 7.32
C CYS A 13 4.77 -7.42 6.19
N GLU A 14 5.27 -7.92 5.07
CA GLU A 14 5.62 -7.11 3.89
C GLU A 14 4.37 -6.46 3.28
N PHE A 15 3.24 -7.16 3.24
CA PHE A 15 1.96 -6.60 2.82
C PHE A 15 1.37 -5.60 3.81
N GLU A 16 1.40 -5.87 5.11
CA GLU A 16 0.93 -4.90 6.11
C GLU A 16 1.69 -3.58 6.02
N THR A 17 3.00 -3.67 5.78
CA THR A 17 3.85 -2.48 5.56
C THR A 17 3.44 -1.73 4.30
N ALA A 18 3.27 -2.44 3.17
CA ALA A 18 2.83 -1.82 1.92
C ALA A 18 1.43 -1.19 2.01
N LEU A 19 0.50 -1.84 2.71
CA LEU A 19 -0.85 -1.33 2.94
C LEU A 19 -0.84 -0.07 3.80
N ALA A 20 0.01 0.00 4.83
CA ALA A 20 0.17 1.20 5.64
C ALA A 20 0.73 2.38 4.81
N GLU A 21 1.70 2.13 3.94
CA GLU A 21 2.24 3.15 3.02
C GLU A 21 1.15 3.68 2.05
N GLU A 22 0.35 2.78 1.47
CA GLU A 22 -0.76 3.17 0.60
C GLU A 22 -1.82 3.98 1.34
N HIS A 23 -2.22 3.55 2.54
CA HIS A 23 -3.17 4.28 3.37
C HIS A 23 -2.66 5.69 3.72
N ALA A 24 -1.36 5.84 4.01
CA ALA A 24 -0.77 7.14 4.28
C ALA A 24 -0.79 8.06 3.04
N ALA A 25 -0.44 7.53 1.87
CA ALA A 25 -0.45 8.30 0.62
C ALA A 25 -1.87 8.73 0.22
N VAL A 26 -2.86 7.85 0.36
CA VAL A 26 -4.27 8.17 0.10
C VAL A 26 -4.79 9.20 1.12
N HIS A 27 -4.38 9.09 2.39
CA HIS A 27 -4.74 10.07 3.41
C HIS A 27 -4.18 11.46 3.07
N GLU A 28 -2.92 11.54 2.65
CA GLU A 28 -2.28 12.79 2.19
C GLU A 28 -3.06 13.40 1.03
N LEU A 29 -3.41 12.60 0.01
CA LEU A 29 -4.25 13.05 -1.11
C LEU A 29 -5.61 13.57 -0.65
N ALA A 30 -6.27 12.87 0.28
CA ALA A 30 -7.56 13.28 0.83
C ALA A 30 -7.49 14.58 1.65
N GLN A 31 -6.35 14.88 2.29
CA GLN A 31 -6.14 16.17 2.96
C GLN A 31 -5.81 17.27 1.95
N CYS A 32 -4.99 17.00 0.95
CA CYS A 32 -4.66 17.96 -0.10
C CYS A 32 -5.88 18.36 -0.94
N ALA A 33 -6.83 17.44 -1.19
CA ALA A 33 -8.08 17.74 -1.87
C ALA A 33 -8.97 18.76 -1.12
N LYS A 34 -8.73 18.99 0.18
CA LYS A 34 -9.45 20.00 0.98
C LYS A 34 -8.83 21.40 0.87
N ILE A 35 -7.69 21.54 0.19
CA ILE A 35 -6.97 22.80 0.03
C ILE A 35 -7.13 23.25 -1.43
N GLU A 36 -7.51 24.52 -1.66
CA GLU A 36 -7.81 25.07 -3.00
C GLU A 36 -6.65 24.98 -4.00
N VAL A 37 -5.43 24.71 -3.53
CA VAL A 37 -4.19 24.61 -4.33
C VAL A 37 -3.90 23.16 -4.77
N TYR A 38 -4.82 22.21 -4.53
CA TYR A 38 -4.71 20.80 -4.91
C TYR A 38 -4.22 20.59 -6.36
N HIS A 39 -4.72 21.42 -7.28
CA HIS A 39 -4.40 21.37 -8.69
C HIS A 39 -2.91 21.54 -9.02
N LEU A 40 -2.10 22.15 -8.13
CA LEU A 40 -0.65 22.31 -8.33
C LEU A 40 0.18 21.11 -7.84
N LEU A 41 -0.35 20.30 -6.93
CA LEU A 41 0.33 19.14 -6.32
C LEU A 41 -0.28 17.79 -6.75
N ALA A 42 -1.42 17.83 -7.45
CA ALA A 42 -2.22 16.66 -7.77
C ALA A 42 -1.42 15.59 -8.52
N SER A 43 -0.61 15.96 -9.53
CA SER A 43 0.10 14.97 -10.35
C SER A 43 1.10 14.14 -9.55
N ASP A 44 1.93 14.78 -8.73
CA ASP A 44 2.94 14.09 -7.91
C ASP A 44 2.29 13.21 -6.83
N LEU A 45 1.21 13.70 -6.22
CA LEU A 45 0.43 12.94 -5.24
C LEU A 45 -0.25 11.72 -5.90
N PHE A 46 -0.81 11.87 -7.08
CA PHE A 46 -1.39 10.75 -7.83
C PHE A 46 -0.33 9.71 -8.21
N ASP A 47 0.85 10.14 -8.65
CA ASP A 47 1.97 9.24 -8.98
C ASP A 47 2.45 8.47 -7.74
N ARG A 48 2.56 9.14 -6.58
CA ARG A 48 2.92 8.51 -5.31
C ARG A 48 1.87 7.49 -4.84
N VAL A 49 0.59 7.82 -4.97
CA VAL A 49 -0.53 6.91 -4.64
C VAL A 49 -0.54 5.70 -5.59
N ALA A 50 -0.36 5.91 -6.89
CA ALA A 50 -0.31 4.84 -7.89
C ALA A 50 0.89 3.90 -7.65
N ALA A 51 2.06 4.45 -7.33
CA ALA A 51 3.24 3.67 -6.98
C ALA A 51 3.04 2.86 -5.69
N ALA A 52 2.42 3.45 -4.66
CA ALA A 52 2.10 2.75 -3.42
C ALA A 52 1.12 1.59 -3.67
N HIS A 53 0.03 1.85 -4.41
CA HIS A 53 -0.95 0.83 -4.76
C HIS A 53 -0.35 -0.34 -5.56
N ALA A 54 0.56 -0.06 -6.49
CA ALA A 54 1.26 -1.09 -7.26
C ALA A 54 2.11 -2.02 -6.35
N LYS A 55 2.77 -1.46 -5.33
CA LYS A 55 3.52 -2.25 -4.34
C LYS A 55 2.59 -3.13 -3.51
N THR A 56 1.46 -2.60 -3.05
CA THR A 56 0.48 -3.36 -2.27
C THR A 56 -0.11 -4.51 -3.07
N LEU A 57 -0.43 -4.29 -4.35
CA LEU A 57 -0.88 -5.37 -5.25
C LEU A 57 0.17 -6.45 -5.46
N ALA A 58 1.46 -6.08 -5.57
CA ALA A 58 2.54 -7.04 -5.69
C ALA A 58 2.70 -7.89 -4.43
N ALA A 59 2.65 -7.27 -3.25
CA ALA A 59 2.70 -7.96 -1.96
C ALA A 59 1.47 -8.85 -1.73
N TYR A 60 0.28 -8.39 -2.12
CA TYR A 60 -0.95 -9.17 -2.03
C TYR A 60 -0.88 -10.45 -2.88
N LYS A 61 -0.37 -10.36 -4.11
CA LYS A 61 -0.15 -11.54 -4.97
C LYS A 61 0.79 -12.57 -4.35
N GLN A 62 1.78 -12.13 -3.58
CA GLN A 62 2.68 -13.04 -2.86
C GLN A 62 1.95 -13.76 -1.72
N ILE A 63 1.01 -13.09 -1.04
CA ILE A 63 0.17 -13.70 0.00
C ILE A 63 -0.84 -14.68 -0.57
N GLU A 64 -1.43 -14.40 -1.73
CA GLU A 64 -2.38 -15.32 -2.36
C GLU A 64 -1.80 -16.71 -2.59
N CYS A 65 -0.50 -16.83 -2.85
CA CYS A 65 0.20 -18.12 -2.95
C CYS A 65 0.16 -18.96 -1.65
N PHE A 66 -0.10 -18.33 -0.50
CA PHE A 66 -0.20 -18.97 0.81
C PHE A 66 -1.64 -19.19 1.28
N LYS A 67 -2.65 -18.76 0.51
CA LYS A 67 -4.06 -19.14 0.73
C LYS A 67 -4.29 -20.56 0.18
N GLN A 68 -3.78 -21.58 0.88
CA GLN A 68 -4.13 -22.99 0.66
C GLN A 68 -5.10 -23.47 1.74
#